data_AF-A0AAU3QEH4-F1
#
_entry.id   AF-A0AAU3QEH4-F1
#
_cell.length_a   1.000
_cell.length_b   1.000
_cell.length_c   1.000
_cell.angle_alpha   90.00
_cell.angle_beta   90.00
_cell.angle_gamma   90.00
#
_symmetry.space_group_name_H-M   'P 1'
#
loop_
_entity.id
_entity.type
_entity.pdbx_description
1 polymer ?
#
loop_
_entity_poly.entity_id
_entity_poly.type
_entity_poly.pdbx_seq_one_letter_code
_entity_poly.pdbx_strand_id
1 'polypeptide(L)'
;MSKNSVNWSRIRAGDASGVILAVDFYGTARQEATFRHLCDLLPDPVEVWHAVPPTSDCNWSTATGAGHLRWWTDGLDTVLAGRPVRALVGYCAGSVFASALADTLTTREGHRPQVVLFNPGAPDIATLTRDFRSLIGGMEILTNEERAGLLDEMAAIQQAYAPNELIPVADRYAALYRKGCDLLCERLGVDASFGAEMAAVLHSYLAYLTAARDVQPAPQWRTATSFTSREHRGADFTDTKHSFDLARADLLNSPQVAAALAALLREHEACR
;
A
#
# COMPACT_ATOMS: atom_id res chain seq x y z
N MET A 1 -8.25 19.16 -17.76
CA MET A 1 -8.01 17.81 -17.19
C MET A 1 -6.52 17.71 -16.88
N SER A 2 -6.09 17.73 -15.62
CA SER A 2 -4.65 17.59 -15.35
C SER A 2 -4.22 16.17 -15.69
N LYS A 3 -3.09 16.04 -16.40
CA LYS A 3 -2.55 14.77 -16.86
C LYS A 3 -2.12 13.96 -15.64
N ASN A 4 -2.60 12.73 -15.54
CA ASN A 4 -1.95 11.72 -14.69
C ASN A 4 -0.50 11.57 -15.16
N SER A 5 0.44 11.37 -14.22
CA SER A 5 1.78 10.88 -14.57
C SER A 5 1.76 9.36 -14.50
N VAL A 6 2.68 8.69 -15.19
CA VAL A 6 2.78 7.23 -15.14
C VAL A 6 3.16 6.73 -13.74
N ASN A 7 3.75 7.59 -12.91
CA ASN A 7 4.24 7.26 -11.57
C ASN A 7 3.27 7.68 -10.45
N TRP A 8 2.36 8.62 -10.75
CA TRP A 8 1.44 9.23 -9.79
C TRP A 8 0.07 9.52 -10.41
N SER A 9 -0.97 9.08 -9.72
CA SER A 9 -2.37 9.29 -10.09
C SER A 9 -3.02 10.30 -9.17
N ARG A 10 -3.61 11.36 -9.71
CA ARG A 10 -4.29 12.36 -8.88
C ARG A 10 -5.61 11.79 -8.38
N ILE A 11 -5.77 11.70 -7.06
CA ILE A 11 -6.99 11.16 -6.44
C ILE A 11 -7.89 12.23 -5.84
N ARG A 12 -7.36 13.43 -5.61
CA ARG A 12 -8.11 14.61 -5.18
C ARG A 12 -7.50 15.87 -5.74
N ALA A 13 -8.32 16.77 -6.29
CA ALA A 13 -7.89 18.10 -6.68
C ALA A 13 -7.95 19.06 -5.49
N GLY A 14 -7.09 20.06 -5.48
CA GLY A 14 -7.05 21.07 -4.42
C GLY A 14 -6.23 22.28 -4.85
N ASP A 15 -6.38 23.38 -4.14
CA ASP A 15 -5.71 24.67 -4.39
C ASP A 15 -4.81 25.12 -3.23
N ALA A 16 -4.71 24.31 -2.17
CA ALA A 16 -3.82 24.57 -1.05
C ALA A 16 -2.34 24.69 -1.47
N SER A 17 -1.55 25.39 -0.66
CA SER A 17 -0.09 25.52 -0.85
C SER A 17 0.61 24.20 -0.56
N GLY A 18 0.83 23.41 -1.61
CA GLY A 18 1.51 22.12 -1.54
C GLY A 18 0.57 20.93 -1.75
N VAL A 19 1.18 19.74 -1.85
CA VAL A 19 0.46 18.50 -2.14
C VAL A 19 0.67 17.45 -1.06
N ILE A 20 -0.27 16.52 -0.94
CA ILE A 20 -0.08 15.28 -0.18
C ILE A 20 0.25 14.16 -1.16
N LEU A 21 1.29 13.40 -0.85
CA LEU A 21 1.67 12.19 -1.58
C LEU A 21 1.23 10.97 -0.76
N ALA A 22 0.39 10.13 -1.33
CA ALA A 22 -0.15 8.93 -0.72
C ALA A 22 0.49 7.67 -1.31
N VAL A 23 1.01 6.79 -0.46
CA VAL A 23 1.73 5.58 -0.86
C VAL A 23 1.01 4.35 -0.31
N ASP A 24 0.46 3.58 -1.22
CA ASP A 24 -0.28 2.36 -0.96
C ASP A 24 -0.38 1.55 -2.27
N PHE A 25 -0.71 0.26 -2.17
CA PHE A 25 -0.97 -0.57 -3.34
C PHE A 25 -2.47 -0.60 -3.64
N TYR A 26 -2.88 0.17 -4.65
CA TYR A 26 -4.24 0.18 -5.16
C TYR A 26 -4.34 -0.85 -6.30
N GLY A 27 -4.95 -2.01 -6.04
CA GLY A 27 -5.09 -3.04 -7.08
C GLY A 27 -5.54 -4.41 -6.61
N THR A 28 -5.45 -4.72 -5.32
CA THR A 28 -6.04 -5.95 -4.80
C THR A 28 -7.56 -5.78 -4.68
N ALA A 29 -8.33 -6.87 -4.81
CA ALA A 29 -9.76 -6.92 -4.49
C ALA A 29 -10.04 -6.72 -2.98
N ARG A 30 -9.21 -5.92 -2.31
CA ARG A 30 -9.29 -5.66 -0.88
C ARG A 30 -10.59 -4.95 -0.57
N GLN A 31 -11.24 -5.41 0.49
CA GLN A 31 -12.42 -4.78 1.05
C GLN A 31 -12.08 -3.56 1.93
N GLU A 32 -10.78 -3.26 2.10
CA GLU A 32 -10.32 -2.14 2.92
C GLU A 32 -10.54 -0.79 2.26
N ALA A 33 -10.97 0.20 3.04
CA ALA A 33 -11.03 1.59 2.60
C ALA A 33 -9.67 2.07 2.09
N THR A 34 -9.69 2.76 0.95
CA THR A 34 -8.52 3.37 0.32
C THR A 34 -8.37 4.86 0.64
N PHE A 35 -7.23 5.46 0.29
CA PHE A 35 -7.03 6.91 0.41
C PHE A 35 -8.06 7.77 -0.35
N ARG A 36 -8.79 7.22 -1.33
CA ARG A 36 -9.91 7.92 -1.97
C ARG A 36 -11.03 8.21 -0.97
N HIS A 37 -11.40 7.24 -0.13
CA HIS A 37 -12.40 7.46 0.92
C HIS A 37 -11.93 8.50 1.94
N LEU A 38 -10.64 8.48 2.29
CA LEU A 38 -10.08 9.48 3.19
C LEU A 38 -10.18 10.88 2.57
N CYS A 39 -9.89 11.00 1.27
CA CYS A 39 -9.98 12.25 0.51
C CYS A 39 -11.39 12.85 0.50
N ASP A 40 -12.43 12.00 0.47
CA ASP A 40 -13.84 12.45 0.52
C ASP A 40 -14.22 13.04 1.88
N LEU A 41 -13.45 12.74 2.93
CA LEU A 41 -13.70 13.19 4.31
C LEU A 41 -12.80 14.35 4.75
N LEU A 42 -11.77 14.72 3.97
CA LEU A 42 -10.86 15.79 4.32
C LEU A 42 -11.54 17.18 4.22
N PRO A 43 -11.47 18.02 5.25
CA PRO A 43 -12.15 19.33 5.25
C PRO A 43 -11.45 20.35 4.34
N ASP A 44 -10.11 20.33 4.31
CA ASP A 44 -9.32 21.32 3.57
C ASP A 44 -9.20 20.91 2.09
N PRO A 45 -9.23 21.82 1.10
CA PRO A 45 -9.09 21.50 -0.33
C PRO A 45 -7.63 21.21 -0.72
N VAL A 46 -7.02 20.20 -0.08
CA VAL A 46 -5.66 19.76 -0.37
C VAL A 46 -5.62 18.80 -1.54
N GLU A 47 -4.68 19.03 -2.46
CA GLU A 47 -4.43 18.15 -3.60
C GLU A 47 -3.70 16.88 -3.13
N VAL A 48 -4.19 15.72 -3.58
CA VAL A 48 -3.65 14.41 -3.17
C VAL A 48 -3.32 13.57 -4.39
N TRP A 49 -2.08 13.08 -4.43
CA TRP A 49 -1.58 12.18 -5.45
C TRP A 49 -1.25 10.82 -4.86
N HIS A 50 -1.68 9.76 -5.53
CA HIS A 50 -1.45 8.39 -5.14
C HIS A 50 -0.32 7.79 -5.96
N ALA A 51 0.61 7.12 -5.31
CA ALA A 51 1.71 6.41 -5.95
C ALA A 51 1.17 5.32 -6.89
N VAL A 52 1.72 5.25 -8.10
CA VAL A 52 1.46 4.19 -9.07
C VAL A 52 2.72 3.33 -9.12
N PRO A 53 2.68 2.06 -8.67
CA PRO A 53 3.86 1.21 -8.68
C PRO A 53 4.35 0.97 -10.13
N PRO A 54 5.66 0.71 -10.33
CA PRO A 54 6.16 0.33 -11.64
C PRO A 54 5.47 -0.96 -12.11
N THR A 55 5.18 -1.05 -13.41
CA THR A 55 4.69 -2.30 -14.00
C THR A 55 5.78 -3.36 -13.90
N SER A 56 5.46 -4.54 -13.37
CA SER A 56 6.42 -5.63 -13.33
C SER A 56 6.48 -6.32 -14.69
N ASP A 57 7.67 -6.37 -15.31
CA ASP A 57 7.93 -7.11 -16.55
C ASP A 57 8.02 -8.64 -16.28
N CYS A 58 7.07 -9.16 -15.50
CA CYS A 58 6.92 -10.58 -15.10
C CYS A 58 7.85 -11.12 -14.00
N ASN A 59 8.99 -10.47 -13.69
CA ASN A 59 9.89 -10.94 -12.62
C ASN A 59 9.80 -10.11 -11.33
N TRP A 60 8.72 -10.30 -10.58
CA TRP A 60 8.46 -9.57 -9.33
C TRP A 60 9.50 -9.83 -8.23
N SER A 61 10.20 -10.97 -8.24
CA SER A 61 11.21 -11.31 -7.23
C SER A 61 12.48 -10.44 -7.33
N THR A 62 12.68 -9.76 -8.46
CA THR A 62 13.79 -8.82 -8.68
C THR A 62 13.42 -7.36 -8.41
N ALA A 63 12.16 -7.10 -8.04
CA ALA A 63 11.73 -5.76 -7.70
C ALA A 63 12.40 -5.31 -6.39
N THR A 64 13.05 -4.15 -6.44
CA THR A 64 13.79 -3.61 -5.29
C THR A 64 13.12 -2.37 -4.73
N GLY A 65 13.34 -2.12 -3.44
CA GLY A 65 12.90 -0.90 -2.79
C GLY A 65 13.46 0.35 -3.45
N ALA A 66 14.76 0.34 -3.80
CA ALA A 66 15.42 1.43 -4.51
C ALA A 66 14.82 1.68 -5.90
N GLY A 67 14.44 0.61 -6.64
CA GLY A 67 13.78 0.74 -7.94
C GLY A 67 12.44 1.46 -7.86
N HIS A 68 11.61 1.12 -6.86
CA HIS A 68 10.34 1.80 -6.59
C HIS A 68 10.52 3.27 -6.20
N LEU A 69 11.47 3.55 -5.30
CA LEU A 69 11.77 4.92 -4.88
C LEU A 69 12.25 5.79 -6.05
N ARG A 70 13.13 5.24 -6.90
CA ARG A 70 13.58 5.93 -8.12
C ARG A 70 12.40 6.23 -9.04
N TRP A 71 11.57 5.21 -9.31
CA TRP A 71 10.38 5.35 -10.15
C TRP A 71 9.46 6.48 -9.69
N TRP A 72 9.15 6.58 -8.41
CA TRP A 72 8.29 7.67 -7.92
C TRP A 72 9.00 9.03 -7.89
N THR A 73 10.31 9.06 -7.60
CA THR A 73 11.10 10.29 -7.57
C THR A 73 11.23 10.91 -8.96
N ASP A 74 11.43 10.09 -10.00
CA ASP A 74 11.50 10.53 -11.41
C ASP A 74 10.22 11.26 -11.86
N GLY A 75 9.07 10.92 -11.25
CA GLY A 75 7.77 11.53 -11.55
C GLY A 75 7.41 12.78 -10.73
N LEU A 76 8.22 13.17 -9.73
CA LEU A 76 7.85 14.22 -8.77
C LEU A 76 7.68 15.59 -9.42
N ASP A 77 8.57 16.00 -10.32
CA ASP A 77 8.55 17.36 -10.89
C ASP A 77 7.23 17.66 -11.61
N THR A 78 6.67 16.65 -12.28
CA THR A 78 5.38 16.74 -12.98
C THR A 78 4.23 16.92 -12.00
N VAL A 79 4.29 16.27 -10.83
CA VAL A 79 3.23 16.27 -9.82
C VAL A 79 3.27 17.54 -8.98
N LEU A 80 4.48 17.94 -8.58
CA LEU A 80 4.71 19.07 -7.70
C LEU A 80 4.47 20.39 -8.44
N ALA A 81 4.91 20.49 -9.71
CA ALA A 81 4.84 21.72 -10.49
C ALA A 81 5.40 22.94 -9.72
N GLY A 82 6.50 22.74 -8.98
CA GLY A 82 7.14 23.75 -8.13
C GLY A 82 6.51 23.95 -6.75
N ARG A 83 5.44 23.24 -6.39
CA ARG A 83 4.83 23.29 -5.05
C ARG A 83 5.51 22.30 -4.09
N PRO A 84 5.59 22.60 -2.78
CA PRO A 84 6.19 21.69 -1.82
C PRO A 84 5.30 20.46 -1.55
N VAL A 85 5.92 19.38 -1.07
CA VAL A 85 5.19 18.28 -0.44
C VAL A 85 4.85 18.69 1.00
N ARG A 86 3.56 18.86 1.28
CA ARG A 86 3.05 19.18 2.61
C ARG A 86 3.16 17.96 3.53
N ALA A 87 2.71 16.81 3.02
CA ALA A 87 2.80 15.56 3.74
C ALA A 87 2.97 14.34 2.83
N LEU A 88 3.57 13.31 3.40
CA LEU A 88 3.59 11.95 2.90
C LEU A 88 2.71 11.09 3.79
N VAL A 89 1.77 10.38 3.17
CA VAL A 89 0.92 9.41 3.86
C VAL A 89 1.16 8.02 3.32
N GLY A 90 1.29 7.03 4.20
CA GLY A 90 1.57 5.64 3.82
C GLY A 90 0.63 4.67 4.50
N TYR A 91 0.17 3.63 3.79
CA TYR A 91 -0.68 2.59 4.38
C TYR A 91 0.03 1.23 4.39
N CYS A 92 0.05 0.55 5.54
CA CYS A 92 0.64 -0.78 5.69
C CYS A 92 2.09 -0.84 5.18
N ALA A 93 2.34 -1.60 4.11
CA ALA A 93 3.65 -1.70 3.45
C ALA A 93 4.06 -0.39 2.75
N GLY A 94 3.11 0.46 2.37
CA GLY A 94 3.41 1.80 1.85
C GLY A 94 4.05 2.73 2.86
N SER A 95 3.97 2.40 4.15
CA SER A 95 4.57 3.22 5.20
C SER A 95 6.09 3.28 5.12
N VAL A 96 6.78 2.18 4.78
CA VAL A 96 8.25 2.20 4.63
C VAL A 96 8.67 3.03 3.42
N PHE A 97 7.90 2.96 2.33
CA PHE A 97 8.13 3.77 1.14
C PHE A 97 7.84 5.26 1.37
N ALA A 98 6.74 5.59 2.06
CA ALA A 98 6.42 6.97 2.42
C ALA A 98 7.52 7.58 3.30
N SER A 99 8.03 6.84 4.28
CA SER A 99 9.14 7.30 5.13
C SER A 99 10.45 7.48 4.37
N ALA A 100 10.79 6.55 3.46
CA ALA A 100 11.97 6.67 2.61
C ALA A 100 11.87 7.81 1.60
N LEU A 101 10.70 8.04 0.99
CA LEU A 101 10.45 9.20 0.13
C LEU A 101 10.62 10.52 0.89
N ALA A 102 10.24 10.56 2.17
CA ALA A 102 10.45 11.74 3.00
C ALA A 102 11.95 12.03 3.19
N ASP A 103 12.80 11.01 3.31
CA ASP A 103 14.27 11.17 3.37
C ASP A 103 14.82 11.71 2.04
N THR A 104 14.37 11.15 0.92
CA THR A 104 14.74 11.63 -0.43
C THR A 104 14.36 13.09 -0.61
N LEU A 105 13.13 13.47 -0.25
CA LEU A 105 12.66 14.85 -0.32
C LEU A 105 13.40 15.78 0.64
N THR A 106 13.76 15.32 1.84
CA THR A 106 14.57 16.11 2.79
C THR A 106 15.93 16.44 2.18
N THR A 107 16.57 15.46 1.53
CA THR A 107 17.86 15.65 0.85
C THR A 107 17.74 16.60 -0.33
N ARG A 108 16.65 16.49 -1.09
CA ARG A 108 16.42 17.26 -2.31
C ARG A 108 16.00 18.71 -2.04
N GLU A 109 15.10 18.93 -1.09
CA GLU A 109 14.42 20.22 -0.85
C GLU A 109 14.91 20.91 0.44
N GLY A 110 15.76 20.25 1.25
CA GLY A 110 16.29 20.80 2.50
C GLY A 110 15.33 20.77 3.68
N HIS A 111 14.08 20.33 3.50
CA HIS A 111 13.09 20.24 4.56
C HIS A 111 12.29 18.93 4.52
N ARG A 112 12.03 18.35 5.69
CA ARG A 112 11.26 17.12 5.81
C ARG A 112 9.74 17.40 5.72
N PRO A 113 8.99 16.73 4.83
CA PRO A 113 7.53 16.76 4.86
C PRO A 113 6.97 16.13 6.13
N GLN A 114 5.74 16.48 6.51
CA GLN A 114 5.05 15.74 7.56
C GLN A 114 4.84 14.29 7.10
N VAL A 115 5.06 13.30 7.97
CA VAL A 115 4.84 11.88 7.62
C VAL A 115 3.78 11.28 8.54
N VAL A 116 2.66 10.83 7.95
CA VAL A 116 1.56 10.20 8.70
C VAL A 116 1.29 8.81 8.14
N LEU A 117 1.40 7.79 8.99
CA LEU A 117 1.39 6.39 8.59
C LEU A 117 0.15 5.69 9.12
N PHE A 118 -0.50 4.88 8.30
CA PHE A 118 -1.74 4.19 8.64
C PHE A 118 -1.46 2.69 8.73
N ASN A 119 -1.65 2.12 9.92
CA ASN A 119 -1.29 0.73 10.21
C ASN A 119 0.13 0.34 9.73
N PRO A 120 1.18 1.13 10.04
CA PRO A 120 2.52 0.93 9.48
C PRO A 120 3.11 -0.44 9.78
N GLY A 121 3.77 -1.06 8.80
CA GLY A 121 4.53 -2.28 9.04
C GLY A 121 5.27 -2.75 7.81
N ALA A 122 6.41 -3.41 8.02
CA ALA A 122 7.11 -4.13 6.96
C ALA A 122 6.34 -5.42 6.61
N PRO A 123 6.26 -5.81 5.33
CA PRO A 123 5.63 -7.07 4.94
C PRO A 123 6.33 -8.28 5.55
N ASP A 124 5.53 -9.21 6.05
CA ASP A 124 5.95 -10.51 6.56
C ASP A 124 5.01 -11.62 6.06
N ILE A 125 5.33 -12.87 6.39
CA ILE A 125 4.52 -14.03 5.97
C ILE A 125 3.09 -13.92 6.52
N ALA A 126 2.91 -13.44 7.76
CA ALA A 126 1.59 -13.32 8.36
C ALA A 126 0.68 -12.33 7.60
N THR A 127 1.24 -11.19 7.20
CA THR A 127 0.57 -10.17 6.38
C THR A 127 0.23 -10.75 5.02
N LEU A 128 1.18 -11.42 4.36
CA LEU A 128 0.97 -12.06 3.07
C LEU A 128 -0.13 -13.13 3.13
N THR A 129 -0.09 -14.03 4.12
CA THR A 129 -1.10 -15.07 4.32
C THR A 129 -2.49 -14.48 4.57
N ARG A 130 -2.60 -13.42 5.36
CA ARG A 130 -3.88 -12.71 5.56
C ARG A 130 -4.43 -12.22 4.23
N ASP A 131 -3.60 -11.55 3.44
CA ASP A 131 -4.04 -10.92 2.19
C ASP A 131 -4.41 -11.98 1.13
N PHE A 132 -3.66 -13.08 1.05
CA PHE A 132 -4.00 -14.22 0.18
C PHE A 132 -5.27 -14.95 0.60
N ARG A 133 -5.51 -15.12 1.90
CA ARG A 133 -6.77 -15.67 2.40
C ARG A 133 -7.96 -14.84 1.94
N SER A 134 -7.85 -13.51 2.00
CA SER A 134 -8.89 -12.60 1.51
C SER A 134 -9.08 -12.71 -0.01
N LEU A 135 -7.99 -12.83 -0.78
CA LEU A 135 -8.06 -13.02 -2.23
C LEU A 135 -8.78 -14.32 -2.62
N ILE A 136 -8.46 -15.44 -1.96
CA ILE A 136 -9.15 -16.73 -2.17
C ILE A 136 -10.61 -16.63 -1.72
N GLY A 137 -10.86 -15.98 -0.57
CA GLY A 137 -12.21 -15.77 -0.05
C GLY A 137 -13.11 -14.97 -1.00
N GLY A 138 -12.54 -14.04 -1.77
CA GLY A 138 -13.25 -13.25 -2.79
C GLY A 138 -13.58 -14.02 -4.08
N MET A 139 -13.12 -15.27 -4.25
CA MET A 139 -13.47 -16.11 -5.40
C MET A 139 -14.84 -16.78 -5.18
N GLU A 140 -15.90 -15.97 -5.11
CA GLU A 140 -17.26 -16.42 -4.74
C GLU A 140 -17.86 -17.44 -5.71
N ILE A 141 -17.47 -17.40 -6.98
CA ILE A 141 -17.93 -18.30 -8.05
C ILE A 141 -17.46 -19.75 -7.84
N LEU A 142 -16.35 -19.94 -7.12
CA LEU A 142 -15.87 -21.27 -6.75
C LEU A 142 -16.83 -21.93 -5.75
N THR A 143 -16.85 -23.26 -5.73
CA THR A 143 -17.53 -24.04 -4.70
C THR A 143 -16.81 -23.90 -3.36
N ASN A 144 -17.52 -24.23 -2.29
CA ASN A 144 -16.92 -24.30 -0.95
C ASN A 144 -15.78 -25.32 -0.88
N GLU A 145 -15.87 -26.44 -1.61
CA GLU A 145 -14.84 -27.48 -1.65
C GLU A 145 -13.57 -26.99 -2.37
N GLU A 146 -13.70 -26.36 -3.54
CA GLU A 146 -12.58 -25.76 -4.27
C GLU A 146 -11.87 -24.70 -3.41
N ARG A 147 -12.63 -23.79 -2.77
CA ARG A 147 -12.04 -22.79 -1.87
C ARG A 147 -11.36 -23.42 -0.66
N ALA A 148 -11.98 -24.43 -0.04
CA ALA A 148 -11.38 -25.13 1.10
C ALA A 148 -10.05 -25.78 0.69
N GLY A 149 -9.99 -26.44 -0.46
CA GLY A 149 -8.75 -27.05 -0.97
C GLY A 149 -7.63 -26.02 -1.20
N LEU A 150 -7.95 -24.84 -1.73
CA LEU A 150 -6.97 -23.74 -1.86
C LEU A 150 -6.49 -23.24 -0.49
N LEU A 151 -7.40 -23.11 0.48
CA LEU A 151 -7.04 -22.66 1.84
C LEU A 151 -6.19 -23.70 2.60
N ASP A 152 -6.45 -24.99 2.41
CA ASP A 152 -5.67 -26.08 2.99
C ASP A 152 -4.26 -26.11 2.40
N GLU A 153 -4.12 -25.94 1.09
CA GLU A 153 -2.82 -25.84 0.42
C GLU A 153 -2.04 -24.60 0.89
N MET A 154 -2.72 -23.46 1.07
CA MET A 154 -2.14 -22.24 1.64
C MET A 154 -1.62 -22.47 3.08
N ALA A 155 -2.36 -23.22 3.90
CA ALA A 155 -1.96 -23.57 5.26
C ALA A 155 -0.75 -24.51 5.27
N ALA A 156 -0.71 -25.50 4.36
CA ALA A 156 0.43 -26.39 4.19
C ALA A 156 1.70 -25.62 3.78
N ILE A 157 1.58 -24.68 2.85
CA ILE A 157 2.68 -23.77 2.48
C ILE A 157 3.15 -23.00 3.71
N GLN A 158 2.25 -22.39 4.49
CA GLN A 158 2.64 -21.62 5.67
C GLN A 158 3.42 -22.46 6.70
N GLN A 159 3.09 -23.74 6.86
CA GLN A 159 3.77 -24.65 7.78
C GLN A 159 5.14 -25.14 7.26
N ALA A 160 5.34 -25.14 5.95
CA ALA A 160 6.54 -25.68 5.31
C ALA A 160 7.73 -24.71 5.29
N TYR A 161 7.52 -23.41 5.53
CA TYR A 161 8.53 -22.36 5.41
C TYR A 161 8.77 -21.64 6.74
N ALA A 162 10.01 -21.19 6.96
CA ALA A 162 10.37 -20.40 8.12
C ALA A 162 9.82 -18.96 8.02
N PRO A 163 9.56 -18.26 9.14
CA PRO A 163 8.95 -16.93 9.16
C PRO A 163 9.65 -15.85 8.31
N ASN A 164 10.94 -16.00 8.02
CA ASN A 164 11.74 -15.04 7.24
C ASN A 164 11.72 -15.31 5.73
N GLU A 165 11.20 -16.45 5.27
CA GLU A 165 11.23 -16.92 3.87
C GLU A 165 10.07 -16.37 3.01
N LEU A 166 9.82 -15.06 3.07
CA LEU A 166 8.68 -14.44 2.35
C LEU A 166 8.72 -14.71 0.84
N ILE A 167 9.88 -14.59 0.19
CA ILE A 167 9.97 -14.72 -1.28
C ILE A 167 9.57 -16.14 -1.72
N PRO A 168 10.13 -17.23 -1.16
CA PRO A 168 9.65 -18.58 -1.44
C PRO A 168 8.15 -18.79 -1.17
N VAL A 169 7.61 -18.21 -0.08
CA VAL A 169 6.16 -18.31 0.21
C VAL A 169 5.34 -17.54 -0.83
N ALA A 170 5.77 -16.35 -1.23
CA ALA A 170 5.13 -15.55 -2.27
C ALA A 170 5.10 -16.28 -3.63
N ASP A 171 6.17 -16.98 -4.01
CA ASP A 171 6.20 -17.84 -5.21
C ASP A 171 5.13 -18.92 -5.16
N ARG A 172 5.03 -19.62 -4.03
CA ARG A 172 4.04 -20.69 -3.84
C ARG A 172 2.61 -20.15 -3.84
N TYR A 173 2.39 -19.01 -3.20
CA TYR A 173 1.11 -18.35 -3.17
C TYR A 173 0.70 -17.81 -4.54
N ALA A 174 1.64 -17.28 -5.34
CA ALA A 174 1.37 -16.89 -6.73
C ALA A 174 0.90 -18.07 -7.58
N ALA A 175 1.58 -19.22 -7.48
CA ALA A 175 1.19 -20.44 -8.17
C ALA A 175 -0.20 -20.94 -7.72
N LEU A 176 -0.48 -20.89 -6.42
CA LEU A 176 -1.77 -21.28 -5.85
C LEU A 176 -2.90 -20.36 -6.30
N TYR A 177 -2.67 -19.05 -6.34
CA TYR A 177 -3.66 -18.10 -6.84
C TYR A 177 -3.90 -18.26 -8.34
N ARG A 178 -2.86 -18.58 -9.12
CA ARG A 178 -3.02 -18.92 -10.54
C ARG A 178 -3.94 -20.12 -10.73
N LYS A 179 -3.74 -21.19 -9.96
CA LYS A 179 -4.62 -22.36 -9.94
C LYS A 179 -6.07 -21.97 -9.61
N GLY A 180 -6.29 -21.08 -8.64
CA GLY A 180 -7.62 -20.54 -8.33
C GLY A 180 -8.24 -19.73 -9.48
N CYS A 181 -7.44 -18.93 -10.19
CA CYS A 181 -7.88 -18.17 -11.37
C CYS A 181 -8.25 -19.08 -12.54
N ASP A 182 -7.52 -20.17 -12.75
CA ASP A 182 -7.82 -21.15 -13.81
C ASP A 182 -9.18 -21.81 -13.55
N LEU A 183 -9.43 -22.26 -12.30
CA LEU A 183 -10.74 -22.78 -11.88
C LEU A 183 -11.87 -21.75 -12.06
N LEU A 184 -11.60 -20.49 -11.73
CA LEU A 184 -12.56 -19.41 -11.92
C LEU A 184 -12.93 -19.23 -13.40
N CYS A 185 -11.94 -19.28 -14.31
CA CYS A 185 -12.17 -19.17 -15.75
C CYS A 185 -13.02 -20.34 -16.26
N GLU A 186 -12.73 -21.57 -15.81
CA GLU A 186 -13.51 -22.76 -16.16
C GLU A 186 -14.98 -22.63 -15.73
N ARG A 187 -15.24 -22.18 -14.50
CA ARG A 187 -16.62 -22.02 -14.00
C ARG A 187 -17.40 -20.91 -14.69
N LEU A 188 -16.72 -19.83 -15.09
CA LEU A 188 -17.33 -18.72 -15.81
C LEU A 188 -17.47 -18.99 -17.32
N GLY A 189 -16.79 -20.01 -17.86
CA GLY A 189 -16.73 -20.28 -19.29
C GLY A 189 -16.03 -19.16 -20.07
N VAL A 190 -15.06 -18.48 -19.45
CA VAL A 190 -14.28 -17.38 -20.05
C VAL A 190 -12.89 -17.84 -20.45
N ASP A 191 -12.22 -17.04 -21.29
CA ASP A 191 -10.86 -17.33 -21.74
C ASP A 191 -9.83 -17.22 -20.59
N ALA A 192 -8.78 -18.04 -20.67
CA ALA A 192 -7.68 -18.05 -19.70
C ALA A 192 -6.90 -16.73 -19.62
N SER A 193 -7.06 -15.83 -20.59
CA SER A 193 -6.53 -14.47 -20.56
C SER A 193 -7.06 -13.69 -19.36
N PHE A 194 -8.30 -13.91 -18.95
CA PHE A 194 -8.88 -13.28 -17.76
C PHE A 194 -8.12 -13.66 -16.49
N GLY A 195 -7.83 -14.96 -16.32
CA GLY A 195 -7.00 -15.45 -15.21
C GLY A 195 -5.55 -14.94 -15.27
N ALA A 196 -5.01 -14.70 -16.48
CA ALA A 196 -3.69 -14.10 -16.65
C ALA A 196 -3.65 -12.64 -16.20
N GLU A 197 -4.68 -11.84 -16.50
CA GLU A 197 -4.79 -10.46 -16.02
C GLU A 197 -4.89 -10.39 -14.49
N MET A 198 -5.70 -11.25 -13.87
CA MET A 198 -5.78 -11.34 -12.40
C MET A 198 -4.44 -11.71 -11.77
N ALA A 199 -3.73 -12.70 -12.34
CA ALA A 199 -2.41 -13.09 -11.87
C ALA A 199 -1.37 -11.97 -12.04
N ALA A 200 -1.45 -11.16 -13.11
CA ALA A 200 -0.56 -10.03 -13.34
C ALA A 200 -0.71 -8.92 -12.27
N VAL A 201 -1.95 -8.67 -11.84
CA VAL A 201 -2.23 -7.75 -10.71
C VAL A 201 -1.60 -8.29 -9.42
N LEU A 202 -1.74 -9.59 -9.15
CA LEU A 202 -1.10 -10.21 -7.99
C LEU A 202 0.42 -10.12 -8.06
N HIS A 203 1.04 -10.39 -9.20
CA HIS A 203 2.50 -10.28 -9.35
C HIS A 203 2.99 -8.86 -9.07
N SER A 204 2.25 -7.85 -9.52
CA SER A 204 2.57 -6.45 -9.22
C SER A 204 2.47 -6.16 -7.71
N TYR A 205 1.49 -6.75 -7.02
CA TYR A 205 1.36 -6.66 -5.56
C TYR A 205 2.52 -7.36 -4.83
N LEU A 206 2.92 -8.56 -5.28
CA LEU A 206 4.06 -9.27 -4.72
C LEU A 206 5.36 -8.49 -4.92
N ALA A 207 5.58 -7.91 -6.10
CA ALA A 207 6.73 -7.05 -6.39
C ALA A 207 6.81 -5.85 -5.44
N TYR A 208 5.66 -5.27 -5.12
CA TYR A 208 5.57 -4.17 -4.18
C TYR A 208 5.90 -4.60 -2.74
N LEU A 209 5.39 -5.75 -2.28
CA LEU A 209 5.67 -6.27 -0.94
C LEU A 209 7.14 -6.70 -0.77
N THR A 210 7.72 -7.36 -1.78
CA THR A 210 9.13 -7.76 -1.73
C THR A 210 10.03 -6.54 -1.73
N ALA A 211 9.77 -5.57 -2.61
CA ALA A 211 10.52 -4.32 -2.64
C ALA A 211 10.42 -3.54 -1.32
N ALA A 212 9.26 -3.55 -0.65
CA ALA A 212 9.10 -2.91 0.65
C ALA A 212 9.98 -3.54 1.74
N ARG A 213 10.26 -4.86 1.68
CA ARG A 213 11.17 -5.51 2.64
C ARG A 213 12.62 -5.06 2.53
N ASP A 214 13.05 -4.63 1.34
CA ASP A 214 14.41 -4.14 1.12
C ASP A 214 14.64 -2.77 1.77
N VAL A 215 13.56 -2.02 2.03
CA VAL A 215 13.61 -0.65 2.53
C VAL A 215 13.89 -0.66 4.05
N GLN A 216 15.14 -0.35 4.40
CA GLN A 216 15.61 -0.41 5.78
C GLN A 216 15.13 0.79 6.62
N PRO A 217 14.63 0.57 7.85
CA PRO A 217 14.28 1.65 8.75
C PRO A 217 15.47 2.56 9.08
N ALA A 218 15.24 3.87 9.00
CA ALA A 218 16.20 4.89 9.42
C ALA A 218 15.75 5.57 10.73
N PRO A 219 16.67 6.02 11.60
CA PRO A 219 16.32 6.60 12.91
C PRO A 219 15.30 7.73 12.85
N GLN A 220 15.38 8.59 11.82
CA GLN A 220 14.47 9.72 11.66
C GLN A 220 13.02 9.34 11.36
N TRP A 221 12.74 8.08 10.99
CA TRP A 221 11.35 7.63 10.76
C TRP A 221 10.52 7.61 12.04
N ARG A 222 11.19 7.56 13.20
CA ARG A 222 10.56 7.70 14.52
C ARG A 222 9.75 8.99 14.69
N THR A 223 10.11 10.04 13.95
CA THR A 223 9.41 11.33 13.95
C THR A 223 8.07 11.32 13.23
N ALA A 224 7.75 10.27 12.48
CA ALA A 224 6.44 10.13 11.85
C ALA A 224 5.34 9.90 12.89
N THR A 225 4.09 10.19 12.51
CA THR A 225 2.92 9.89 13.34
C THR A 225 2.20 8.67 12.81
N SER A 226 1.93 7.66 13.64
CA SER A 226 1.14 6.48 13.26
C SER A 226 -0.31 6.57 13.71
N PHE A 227 -1.22 6.25 12.79
CA PHE A 227 -2.65 6.03 13.03
C PHE A 227 -2.94 4.54 12.89
N THR A 228 -3.44 3.92 13.95
CA THR A 228 -3.58 2.45 14.01
C THR A 228 -5.02 2.02 14.31
N SER A 229 -5.45 0.94 13.66
CA SER A 229 -6.73 0.28 13.94
C SER A 229 -6.60 -0.74 15.07
N ARG A 230 -7.73 -1.25 15.58
CA ARG A 230 -7.76 -2.23 16.67
C ARG A 230 -7.02 -3.54 16.35
N GLU A 231 -7.07 -3.97 15.09
CA GLU A 231 -6.42 -5.20 14.63
C GLU A 231 -4.94 -4.99 14.25
N HIS A 232 -4.40 -3.79 14.42
CA HIS A 232 -2.98 -3.57 14.13
C HIS A 232 -2.09 -4.35 15.09
N ARG A 233 -1.15 -5.12 14.53
CA ARG A 233 -0.16 -5.94 15.23
C ARG A 233 1.26 -5.73 14.71
N GLY A 234 1.45 -4.75 13.83
CA GLY A 234 2.74 -4.50 13.16
C GLY A 234 3.78 -3.92 14.12
N ALA A 235 5.05 -4.10 13.76
CA ALA A 235 6.15 -3.38 14.39
C ALA A 235 6.05 -1.91 14.00
N ASP A 236 5.56 -1.10 14.93
CA ASP A 236 5.56 0.34 14.77
C ASP A 236 6.99 0.86 14.94
N PHE A 237 7.45 1.65 13.97
CA PHE A 237 8.76 2.30 14.01
C PHE A 237 8.63 3.80 14.30
N THR A 238 7.46 4.25 14.71
CA THR A 238 7.16 5.64 15.10
C THR A 238 7.13 5.82 16.62
N ASP A 239 7.49 7.01 17.09
CA ASP A 239 7.42 7.37 18.51
C ASP A 239 6.04 7.93 18.89
N THR A 240 5.30 8.49 17.92
CA THR A 240 3.98 9.10 18.13
C THR A 240 2.89 8.24 17.52
N LYS A 241 2.04 7.65 18.37
CA LYS A 241 0.97 6.75 17.97
C LYS A 241 -0.40 7.23 18.43
N HIS A 242 -1.35 7.26 17.50
CA HIS A 242 -2.78 7.43 17.77
C HIS A 242 -3.51 6.15 17.40
N SER A 243 -4.21 5.56 18.37
CA SER A 243 -4.99 4.33 18.18
C SER A 243 -6.47 4.67 18.07
N PHE A 244 -7.14 4.05 17.11
CA PHE A 244 -8.57 4.20 16.88
C PHE A 244 -9.25 2.84 17.10
N ASP A 245 -10.33 2.82 17.86
CA ASP A 245 -11.15 1.61 18.05
C ASP A 245 -12.07 1.40 16.82
N LEU A 246 -11.41 1.10 15.70
CA LEU A 246 -12.03 0.87 14.40
C LEU A 246 -11.49 -0.42 13.83
N ALA A 247 -12.28 -1.07 12.98
CA ALA A 247 -11.77 -2.16 12.17
C ALA A 247 -10.75 -1.61 11.15
N ARG A 248 -9.77 -2.44 10.79
CA ARG A 248 -8.76 -2.14 9.78
C ARG A 248 -9.37 -1.65 8.47
N ALA A 249 -10.47 -2.26 8.04
CA ALA A 249 -11.17 -1.90 6.80
C ALA A 249 -11.77 -0.49 6.83
N ASP A 250 -12.08 0.04 8.01
CA ASP A 250 -12.78 1.32 8.17
C ASP A 250 -11.84 2.49 8.45
N LEU A 251 -10.56 2.23 8.74
CA LEU A 251 -9.61 3.24 9.22
C LEU A 251 -9.54 4.46 8.27
N LEU A 252 -9.42 4.23 6.96
CA LEU A 252 -9.34 5.29 5.95
C LEU A 252 -10.71 5.87 5.55
N ASN A 253 -11.81 5.33 6.05
CA ASN A 253 -13.18 5.84 5.82
C ASN A 253 -13.79 6.47 7.09
N SER A 254 -12.96 6.78 8.09
CA SER A 254 -13.42 7.33 9.35
C SER A 254 -13.32 8.86 9.38
N PRO A 255 -14.42 9.58 9.66
CA PRO A 255 -14.38 11.03 9.87
C PRO A 255 -13.45 11.44 11.01
N GLN A 256 -13.34 10.63 12.06
CA GLN A 256 -12.43 10.88 13.19
C GLN A 256 -10.97 10.86 12.74
N VAL A 257 -10.61 9.91 11.88
CA VAL A 257 -9.26 9.77 11.32
C VAL A 257 -8.95 10.92 10.37
N ALA A 258 -9.90 11.31 9.51
CA ALA A 258 -9.75 12.46 8.62
C ALA A 258 -9.55 13.77 9.39
N ALA A 259 -10.31 13.99 10.47
CA ALA A 259 -10.18 15.16 11.33
C ALA A 259 -8.82 15.20 12.03
N ALA A 260 -8.32 14.05 12.53
CA ALA A 260 -7.01 13.94 13.14
C ALA A 260 -5.88 14.25 12.15
N LEU A 261 -5.95 13.73 10.92
CA LEU A 261 -4.98 14.07 9.88
C LEU A 261 -5.00 15.57 9.58
N ALA A 262 -6.19 16.16 9.39
CA ALA A 262 -6.30 17.58 9.10
C ALA A 262 -5.76 18.47 10.24
N ALA A 263 -5.94 18.07 11.50
CA ALA A 263 -5.35 18.77 12.64
C ALA A 263 -3.82 18.75 12.60
N LEU A 264 -3.21 17.57 12.42
CA LEU A 264 -1.75 17.45 12.31
C LEU A 264 -1.17 18.28 11.16
N LEU A 265 -1.86 18.31 10.02
CA LEU A 265 -1.42 19.06 8.86
C LEU A 265 -1.45 20.58 9.10
N ARG A 266 -2.42 21.08 9.88
CA ARG A 266 -2.49 22.50 10.26
C ARG A 266 -1.46 22.88 11.32
N GLU A 267 -1.23 22.02 12.31
CA GLU A 267 -0.22 22.23 13.35
C GLU A 267 1.18 22.29 12.74
N HIS A 268 1.50 21.39 11.81
CA HIS A 268 2.79 21.39 11.13
C HIS A 268 3.04 22.65 10.29
N GLU A 269 2.00 23.17 9.62
CA GLU A 269 2.09 24.43 8.89
C GLU A 269 2.32 25.63 9.80
N ALA A 270 1.69 25.66 10.98
CA ALA A 270 1.88 26.74 11.94
C ALA A 270 3.29 26.79 12.55
N CYS A 271 4.03 25.68 12.50
CA CYS A 271 5.40 25.55 13.02
C CYS A 271 6.51 25.80 11.98
N ARG A 272 6.16 26.05 10.71
CA ARG A 272 7.09 26.38 9.62
C ARG A 272 7.23 27.89 9.42
#